data_AF-A0A3D9LGS7-F1
#
_entry.id   AF-A0A3D9LGS7-F1
#
_cell.length_a   1.000
_cell.length_b   1.000
_cell.length_c   1.000
_cell.angle_alpha   90.00
_cell.angle_beta   90.00
_cell.angle_gamma   90.00
#
_symmetry.space_group_name_H-M   'P 1'
#
loop_
_entity.id
_entity.type
_entity.pdbx_description
1 polymer ?
#
loop_
_entity_poly.entity_id
_entity_poly.type
_entity_poly.pdbx_seq_one_letter_code
_entity_poly.pdbx_strand_id
1 'polypeptide(L)'
;MANQTEERWEPIAGFSNYEISSRGRIRSKTRTTWHKGSKTNMKIKGKLMKQRWNKTCKCYFLDLIDDDKRRRTVYPHKEVAKVYVENKDPETLTMIIHEDNNPRNNKAENLKWVSASDHMKWQFEVGNKDNFKVWKTRKKRYKNGFKPGTVLPGRPRKNKTEEQPAEASFLSQSNLKHKAHVN
;
A
#
# COMPACT_ATOMS: atom_id res chain seq x y z
N MET A 1 6.61 33.17 6.44
CA MET A 1 5.22 32.88 6.87
C MET A 1 4.92 31.45 6.48
N ALA A 2 4.63 30.58 7.45
CA ALA A 2 4.46 29.15 7.19
C ALA A 2 3.18 28.94 6.36
N ASN A 3 3.33 28.39 5.14
CA ASN A 3 2.21 27.86 4.37
C ASN A 3 1.52 26.79 5.22
N GLN A 4 0.44 27.16 5.89
CA GLN A 4 -0.45 26.18 6.50
C GLN A 4 -1.09 25.45 5.34
N THR A 5 -0.57 24.27 4.99
CA THR A 5 -1.24 23.38 4.06
C THR A 5 -2.62 23.07 4.63
N GLU A 6 -3.63 23.69 4.01
CA GLU A 6 -5.03 23.57 4.40
C GLU A 6 -5.41 22.08 4.38
N GLU A 7 -6.11 21.66 5.44
CA GLU A 7 -6.60 20.30 5.55
C GLU A 7 -7.77 20.11 4.58
N ARG A 8 -7.48 19.55 3.40
CA ARG A 8 -8.49 19.19 2.39
C ARG A 8 -9.32 18.01 2.87
N TRP A 9 -10.60 17.98 2.48
CA TRP A 9 -11.56 16.92 2.82
C TRP A 9 -12.26 16.45 1.56
N GLU A 10 -12.27 15.14 1.35
CA GLU A 10 -12.79 14.50 0.14
C GLU A 10 -13.68 13.31 0.49
N PRO A 11 -14.68 12.95 -0.33
CA PRO A 11 -15.54 11.81 -0.07
C PRO A 11 -14.78 10.48 -0.18
N ILE A 12 -15.19 9.50 0.63
CA ILE A 12 -14.62 8.15 0.58
C ILE A 12 -15.46 7.28 -0.38
N ALA A 13 -14.82 6.66 -1.36
CA ALA A 13 -15.49 5.79 -2.33
C ALA A 13 -16.21 4.62 -1.64
N GLY A 14 -17.50 4.42 -1.95
CA GLY A 14 -18.38 3.41 -1.32
C GLY A 14 -18.90 3.78 0.08
N PHE A 15 -18.56 4.97 0.58
CA PHE A 15 -18.97 5.51 1.87
C PHE A 15 -19.41 6.97 1.70
N SER A 16 -20.42 7.22 0.86
CA SER A 16 -20.87 8.56 0.44
C SER A 16 -21.19 9.52 1.60
N ASN A 17 -21.55 8.95 2.75
CA ASN A 17 -21.86 9.62 4.01
C ASN A 17 -20.64 10.14 4.79
N TYR A 18 -19.43 9.84 4.34
CA TYR A 18 -18.18 10.12 5.06
C TYR A 18 -17.16 10.82 4.17
N GLU A 19 -16.29 11.59 4.81
CA GLU A 19 -15.18 12.29 4.17
C GLU A 19 -13.89 11.99 4.91
N ILE A 20 -12.79 11.99 4.18
CA ILE A 20 -11.44 11.81 4.70
C ILE A 20 -10.58 13.05 4.41
N SER A 21 -9.82 13.46 5.41
CA SER A 21 -8.91 14.58 5.29
C SER A 21 -7.53 14.16 4.80
N SER A 22 -6.80 15.09 4.20
CA SER A 22 -5.40 14.88 3.79
C SER A 22 -4.46 14.49 4.94
N ARG A 23 -4.89 14.68 6.20
CA ARG A 23 -4.16 14.29 7.43
C ARG A 23 -4.59 12.94 8.01
N GLY A 24 -5.48 12.21 7.33
CA GLY A 24 -5.97 10.91 7.78
C GLY A 24 -7.02 10.97 8.88
N ARG A 25 -7.78 12.08 8.95
CA ARG A 25 -8.96 12.19 9.81
C ARG A 25 -10.20 11.85 9.01
N ILE A 26 -11.19 11.22 9.64
CA ILE A 26 -12.46 10.85 8.99
C ILE A 26 -13.61 11.53 9.73
N ARG A 27 -14.54 12.13 8.98
CA ARG A 27 -15.75 12.74 9.52
C ARG A 27 -16.99 12.23 8.79
N SER A 28 -18.13 12.24 9.47
CA SER A 28 -19.43 12.03 8.83
C SER A 28 -20.00 13.35 8.33
N LYS A 29 -20.66 13.33 7.18
CA LYS A 29 -21.41 14.48 6.66
C LYS A 29 -22.69 14.72 7.46
N THR A 30 -23.12 15.97 7.54
CA THR A 30 -24.46 16.31 8.04
C THR A 30 -25.48 15.86 7.01
N ARG A 31 -26.50 15.11 7.45
CA ARG A 31 -27.54 14.56 6.56
C ARG A 31 -28.88 14.46 7.25
N THR A 32 -29.94 14.41 6.46
CA THR A 32 -31.30 14.12 6.94
C THR A 32 -31.63 12.66 6.63
N THR A 33 -32.14 11.94 7.62
CA THR A 33 -32.50 10.53 7.47
C THR A 33 -33.87 10.26 8.06
N TRP A 34 -34.65 9.40 7.40
CA TRP A 34 -35.93 8.93 7.92
C TRP A 34 -35.75 8.08 9.17
N HIS A 35 -36.41 8.45 10.27
CA HIS A 35 -36.39 7.69 11.51
C HIS A 35 -37.65 6.81 11.59
N LYS A 36 -37.45 5.47 11.59
CA LYS A 36 -38.57 4.52 11.56
C LYS A 36 -39.48 4.59 12.79
N GLY A 37 -38.91 4.85 13.98
CA GLY A 37 -39.68 4.86 15.23
C GLY A 37 -40.61 6.07 15.36
N SER A 38 -40.08 7.27 15.10
CA SER A 38 -40.84 8.52 15.20
C SER A 38 -41.61 8.86 13.92
N LYS A 39 -41.41 8.10 12.83
CA LYS A 39 -41.97 8.36 11.49
C LYS A 39 -41.73 9.81 11.02
N THR A 40 -40.55 10.36 11.33
CA THR A 40 -40.17 11.73 10.97
C THR A 40 -38.76 11.77 10.38
N ASN A 41 -38.49 12.83 9.62
CA ASN A 41 -37.15 13.13 9.14
C ASN A 41 -36.31 13.71 10.28
N MET A 42 -35.16 13.09 10.55
CA MET A 42 -34.23 13.52 11.58
C MET A 42 -32.93 14.03 10.95
N LYS A 43 -32.47 15.20 11.39
CA LYS A 43 -31.18 15.77 10.97
C LYS A 43 -30.06 15.21 11.85
N ILE A 44 -29.17 14.43 11.25
CA ILE A 44 -27.96 13.92 11.89
C ILE A 44 -26.84 14.92 11.60
N LYS A 45 -26.31 15.56 12.65
CA LYS A 45 -25.14 16.45 12.54
C LYS A 45 -23.90 15.63 12.20
N GLY A 46 -23.08 16.16 11.29
CA GLY A 46 -21.76 15.61 10.99
C GLY A 46 -20.86 15.62 12.22
N LYS A 47 -20.01 14.61 12.37
CA LYS A 47 -19.09 14.48 13.51
C LYS A 47 -17.75 13.90 13.07
N LEU A 48 -16.70 14.27 13.78
CA LEU A 48 -15.40 13.63 13.64
C LEU A 48 -15.48 12.20 14.18
N MET A 49 -15.04 11.22 13.39
CA MET A 49 -15.11 9.82 13.74
C MET A 49 -13.89 9.42 14.59
N LYS A 50 -14.15 8.72 15.71
CA LYS A 50 -13.09 8.24 16.60
C LYS A 50 -12.40 7.03 15.98
N GLN A 51 -11.12 7.20 15.66
CA GLN A 51 -10.26 6.11 15.18
C GLN A 51 -9.73 5.29 16.36
N ARG A 52 -9.62 3.96 16.18
CA ARG A 52 -9.09 3.03 17.18
C ARG A 52 -7.74 2.51 16.74
N TRP A 53 -6.84 2.27 17.69
CA TRP A 53 -5.53 1.69 17.43
C TRP A 53 -5.57 0.16 17.53
N ASN A 54 -5.14 -0.54 16.48
CA ASN A 54 -4.94 -1.98 16.50
C ASN A 54 -3.49 -2.30 16.88
N LYS A 55 -3.27 -2.98 18.00
CA LYS A 55 -1.92 -3.36 18.47
C LYS A 55 -1.26 -4.44 17.60
N THR A 56 -2.05 -5.36 17.05
CA THR A 56 -1.57 -6.48 16.22
C THR A 56 -1.12 -6.00 14.86
N CYS A 57 -1.97 -5.24 14.17
CA CYS A 57 -1.68 -4.72 12.84
C CYS A 57 -0.92 -3.38 12.87
N LYS A 58 -0.65 -2.83 14.07
CA LYS A 58 0.01 -1.54 14.30
C LYS A 58 -0.54 -0.41 13.41
N CYS A 59 -1.86 -0.28 13.31
CA CYS A 59 -2.49 0.75 12.49
C CYS A 59 -3.81 1.23 13.09
N TYR A 60 -4.25 2.42 12.65
CA TYR A 60 -5.59 2.90 12.95
C TYR A 60 -6.64 2.20 12.11
N PHE A 61 -7.82 1.98 12.70
CA PHE A 61 -9.00 1.47 12.03
C PHE A 61 -10.27 2.03 12.67
N LEU A 62 -11.37 1.99 11.93
CA LEU A 62 -12.71 2.33 12.39
C LEU A 62 -13.74 1.57 11.55
N ASP A 63 -14.96 1.45 12.05
CA ASP A 63 -16.03 0.82 11.28
C ASP A 63 -16.98 1.91 10.78
N LEU A 64 -17.25 1.90 9.49
CA LEU A 64 -18.17 2.79 8.82
C LEU A 64 -19.36 2.00 8.26
N ILE A 65 -20.45 2.70 7.96
CA ILE A 65 -21.58 2.12 7.24
C ILE A 65 -21.40 2.46 5.76
N ASP A 66 -21.30 1.45 4.92
CA ASP A 66 -21.22 1.62 3.46
C ASP A 66 -22.57 2.07 2.87
N ASP A 67 -22.56 2.38 1.57
CA ASP A 67 -23.77 2.84 0.87
C ASP A 67 -24.85 1.75 0.79
N ASP A 68 -24.47 0.47 0.91
CA ASP A 68 -25.36 -0.69 1.03
C ASP A 68 -25.90 -0.90 2.46
N LYS A 69 -25.66 0.05 3.37
CA LYS A 69 -26.09 0.02 4.78
C LYS A 69 -25.46 -1.11 5.60
N ARG A 70 -24.31 -1.65 5.18
CA ARG A 70 -23.54 -2.68 5.87
C ARG A 70 -22.36 -2.07 6.62
N ARG A 71 -22.00 -2.66 7.75
CA ARG A 71 -20.85 -2.22 8.54
C ARG A 71 -19.56 -2.82 7.97
N ARG A 72 -18.60 -1.96 7.67
CA ARG A 72 -17.29 -2.33 7.10
C ARG A 72 -16.15 -1.70 7.88
N THR A 73 -15.07 -2.45 8.06
CA THR A 73 -13.84 -1.95 8.67
C THR A 73 -13.03 -1.20 7.63
N VAL A 74 -12.65 0.02 7.98
CA VAL A 74 -11.89 0.94 7.13
C VAL A 74 -10.57 1.29 7.80
N TYR A 75 -9.54 1.48 6.98
CA TYR A 75 -8.19 1.85 7.44
C TYR A 75 -7.86 3.26 6.93
N PRO A 76 -7.70 4.25 7.81
CA PRO A 76 -7.47 5.64 7.42
C PRO A 76 -6.29 5.82 6.45
N HIS A 77 -5.15 5.18 6.69
CA HIS A 77 -4.00 5.27 5.76
C HIS A 77 -4.34 4.77 4.35
N LYS A 78 -5.17 3.74 4.21
CA LYS A 78 -5.58 3.23 2.89
C LYS A 78 -6.49 4.19 2.18
N GLU A 79 -7.47 4.73 2.88
CA GLU A 79 -8.41 5.67 2.29
C GLU A 79 -7.74 7.01 1.96
N VAL A 80 -6.78 7.48 2.77
CA VAL A 80 -5.98 8.66 2.40
C VAL A 80 -5.18 8.40 1.14
N ALA A 81 -4.49 7.25 1.06
CA ALA A 81 -3.68 6.91 -0.10
C ALA A 81 -4.52 6.79 -1.37
N LYS A 82 -5.72 6.20 -1.31
CA LYS A 82 -6.63 6.11 -2.46
C LYS A 82 -7.10 7.47 -2.97
N VAL A 83 -7.27 8.44 -2.07
CA VAL A 83 -7.88 9.74 -2.39
C VAL A 83 -6.82 10.77 -2.78
N TYR A 84 -5.68 10.80 -2.10
CA TYR A 84 -4.69 11.88 -2.23
C TYR A 84 -3.35 11.43 -2.81
N VAL A 85 -3.09 10.13 -2.93
CA VAL A 85 -1.82 9.60 -3.44
C VAL A 85 -2.07 8.90 -4.76
N GLU A 86 -1.64 9.52 -5.84
CA GLU A 86 -1.77 8.95 -7.18
C GLU A 86 -1.04 7.59 -7.26
N ASN A 87 -1.73 6.60 -7.82
CA ASN A 87 -1.17 5.29 -8.07
C ASN A 87 -0.94 5.10 -9.57
N LYS A 88 0.33 5.15 -9.99
CA LYS A 88 0.73 5.05 -11.40
C LYS A 88 0.51 3.67 -12.02
N ASP A 89 0.52 2.63 -11.20
CA ASP A 89 0.34 1.24 -11.65
C ASP A 89 -0.41 0.45 -10.57
N PRO A 90 -1.76 0.50 -10.57
CA PRO A 90 -2.59 -0.16 -9.58
C PRO A 90 -2.47 -1.69 -9.58
N GLU A 91 -2.03 -2.30 -10.68
CA GLU A 91 -1.89 -3.76 -10.77
C GLU A 91 -0.66 -4.26 -10.00
N THR A 92 0.43 -3.50 -10.04
CA THR A 92 1.67 -3.89 -9.36
C THR A 92 1.87 -3.20 -8.02
N LEU A 93 1.46 -1.94 -7.88
CA LEU A 93 1.62 -1.11 -6.69
C LEU A 93 0.41 -1.24 -5.77
N THR A 94 0.33 -2.39 -5.10
CA THR A 94 -0.83 -2.79 -4.28
C THR A 94 -0.66 -2.50 -2.79
N MET A 95 0.53 -2.14 -2.34
CA MET A 95 0.86 -1.92 -0.92
C MET A 95 1.17 -0.46 -0.64
N ILE A 96 0.94 -0.03 0.60
CA ILE A 96 1.23 1.33 1.06
C ILE A 96 2.33 1.26 2.12
N ILE A 97 3.31 2.15 2.02
CA ILE A 97 4.31 2.38 3.06
C ILE A 97 4.14 3.77 3.67
N HIS A 98 4.60 3.90 4.91
CA HIS A 98 4.84 5.17 5.60
C HIS A 98 6.31 5.51 5.45
N GLU A 99 6.64 6.65 4.83
CA GLU A 99 8.03 7.05 4.56
C GLU A 99 8.81 7.31 5.86
N ASP A 100 8.15 7.84 6.89
CA ASP A 100 8.72 8.06 8.22
C ASP A 100 8.76 6.81 9.12
N ASN A 101 8.35 5.64 8.61
CA ASN A 101 8.17 4.40 9.37
C ASN A 101 7.28 4.54 10.63
N ASN A 102 6.39 5.54 10.67
CA ASN A 102 5.46 5.76 11.78
C ASN A 102 4.02 5.52 11.32
N PRO A 103 3.41 4.36 11.69
CA PRO A 103 2.04 4.03 11.28
C PRO A 103 0.95 4.94 11.86
N ARG A 104 1.31 5.89 12.73
CA ARG A 104 0.39 6.91 13.25
C ARG A 104 0.31 8.15 12.36
N ASN A 105 1.32 8.39 11.53
CA ASN A 105 1.38 9.54 10.64
C ASN A 105 0.71 9.23 9.30
N ASN A 106 -0.62 9.35 9.26
CA ASN A 106 -1.43 9.03 8.07
C ASN A 106 -1.61 10.24 7.13
N LYS A 107 -0.68 11.20 7.12
CA LYS A 107 -0.71 12.31 6.16
C LYS A 107 -0.48 11.79 4.74
N ALA A 108 -1.18 12.33 3.76
CA ALA A 108 -1.03 11.95 2.36
C ALA A 108 0.43 12.02 1.87
N GLU A 109 1.14 13.07 2.24
CA GLU A 109 2.56 13.30 1.91
C GLU A 109 3.51 12.23 2.49
N ASN A 110 3.09 11.51 3.55
CA ASN A 110 3.89 10.46 4.19
C ASN A 110 3.59 9.05 3.63
N LEU A 111 2.62 8.94 2.73
CA LEU A 111 2.13 7.66 2.22
C LEU A 111 2.56 7.46 0.77
N LYS A 112 3.00 6.25 0.44
CA LYS A 112 3.43 5.91 -0.91
C LYS A 112 2.99 4.51 -1.31
N TRP A 113 2.48 4.39 -2.54
CA TRP A 113 2.17 3.11 -3.17
C TRP A 113 3.44 2.42 -3.64
N VAL A 114 3.60 1.15 -3.31
CA VAL A 114 4.75 0.32 -3.64
C VAL A 114 4.32 -1.10 -4.00
N SER A 115 5.20 -1.82 -4.70
CA SER A 115 4.99 -3.24 -4.97
C SER A 115 5.14 -4.09 -3.70
N ALA A 116 4.62 -5.32 -3.72
CA ALA A 116 4.79 -6.24 -2.59
C ALA A 116 6.26 -6.57 -2.29
N SER A 117 7.11 -6.65 -3.33
CA SER A 117 8.55 -6.85 -3.17
C SER A 117 9.24 -5.64 -2.53
N ASP A 118 8.90 -4.44 -2.97
CA ASP A 118 9.51 -3.21 -2.45
C ASP A 118 9.06 -2.95 -1.02
N HIS A 119 7.78 -3.18 -0.71
CA HIS A 119 7.29 -3.15 0.66
C HIS A 119 8.09 -4.10 1.56
N MET A 120 8.37 -5.33 1.11
CA MET A 120 9.18 -6.27 1.89
C MET A 120 10.59 -5.75 2.10
N LYS A 121 11.23 -5.24 1.04
CA LYS A 121 12.59 -4.66 1.10
C LYS A 121 12.64 -3.51 2.10
N TRP A 122 11.70 -2.57 2.00
CA TRP A 122 11.53 -1.44 2.91
C TRP A 122 11.43 -1.89 4.36
N GLN A 123 10.63 -2.92 4.66
CA GLN A 123 10.48 -3.45 6.03
C GLN A 123 11.79 -3.97 6.65
N PHE A 124 12.72 -4.46 5.83
CA PHE A 124 14.07 -4.83 6.29
C PHE A 124 14.96 -3.59 6.43
N GLU A 125 14.92 -2.66 5.47
CA GLU A 125 15.70 -1.42 5.50
C GLU A 125 15.39 -0.58 6.74
N VAL A 126 14.12 -0.44 7.11
CA VAL A 126 13.70 0.32 8.31
C VAL A 126 13.81 -0.47 9.62
N GLY A 127 14.28 -1.72 9.57
CA GLY A 127 14.50 -2.56 10.76
C GLY A 127 13.23 -3.14 11.41
N ASN A 128 12.07 -3.04 10.76
CA ASN A 128 10.85 -3.69 11.25
C ASN A 128 10.95 -5.23 11.16
N LYS A 129 11.76 -5.72 10.22
CA LYS A 129 12.11 -7.13 10.07
C LYS A 129 13.60 -7.33 10.23
N ASP A 130 13.94 -8.47 10.80
CA ASP A 130 15.31 -8.87 11.09
C ASP A 130 15.58 -10.23 10.43
N ASN A 131 16.59 -10.26 9.57
CA ASN A 131 17.02 -11.47 8.87
C ASN A 131 17.38 -12.60 9.83
N PHE A 132 18.01 -12.30 10.96
CA PHE A 132 18.39 -13.29 11.95
C PHE A 132 17.18 -13.92 12.64
N LYS A 133 16.17 -13.11 12.99
CA LYS A 133 14.91 -13.62 13.55
C LYS A 133 14.16 -14.47 12.54
N VAL A 134 14.06 -14.01 11.28
CA VAL A 134 13.45 -14.78 10.19
C VAL A 134 14.17 -16.11 9.99
N TRP A 135 15.51 -16.10 9.98
CA TRP A 135 16.32 -17.30 9.88
C TRP A 135 16.07 -18.26 11.06
N LYS A 136 16.04 -17.77 12.31
CA LYS A 136 15.68 -18.58 13.49
C LYS A 136 14.31 -19.22 13.37
N THR A 137 13.30 -18.46 12.93
CA THR A 137 11.95 -18.99 12.70
C THR A 137 11.94 -20.06 11.62
N ARG A 138 12.66 -19.85 10.51
CA ARG A 138 12.79 -20.85 9.42
C ARG A 138 13.49 -22.11 9.93
N LYS A 139 14.59 -21.98 10.65
CA LYS A 139 15.31 -23.11 11.24
C LYS A 139 14.42 -23.92 12.19
N LYS A 140 13.65 -23.26 13.06
CA LYS A 140 12.69 -23.94 13.96
C LYS A 140 11.58 -24.66 13.18
N ARG A 141 11.00 -23.99 12.18
CA ARG A 141 9.87 -24.52 11.38
C ARG A 141 10.29 -25.71 10.53
N TYR A 142 11.47 -25.64 9.92
CA TYR A 142 11.94 -26.66 8.98
C TYR A 142 12.87 -27.69 9.61
N LYS A 143 13.16 -27.59 10.92
CA LYS A 143 14.01 -28.43 11.79
C LYS A 143 15.38 -28.83 11.18
N ASN A 144 15.44 -29.46 10.00
CA ASN A 144 16.61 -29.97 9.29
C ASN A 144 16.60 -29.75 7.74
N GLY A 145 16.01 -28.66 7.23
CA GLY A 145 16.04 -28.33 5.79
C GLY A 145 14.75 -28.68 5.04
N PHE A 146 14.72 -28.46 3.73
CA PHE A 146 13.60 -28.85 2.88
C PHE A 146 13.32 -30.35 3.03
N LYS A 147 12.04 -30.75 3.06
CA LYS A 147 11.70 -32.18 3.11
C LYS A 147 12.35 -32.88 1.90
N PRO A 148 12.93 -34.08 2.05
CA PRO A 148 13.44 -34.84 0.90
C PRO A 148 12.29 -35.00 -0.12
N GLY A 149 12.51 -34.54 -1.35
CA GLY A 149 11.48 -34.46 -2.41
C GLY A 149 10.80 -33.10 -2.58
N THR A 150 11.20 -32.05 -1.87
CA THR A 150 10.64 -30.71 -2.12
C THR A 150 11.19 -30.13 -3.42
N VAL A 151 10.38 -30.14 -4.48
CA VAL A 151 10.65 -29.38 -5.70
C VAL A 151 10.29 -27.92 -5.42
N LEU A 152 11.29 -27.05 -5.38
CA LEU A 152 11.03 -25.62 -5.35
C LEU A 152 10.50 -25.19 -6.71
N PRO A 153 9.32 -24.56 -6.82
CA PRO A 153 8.94 -23.95 -8.08
C PRO A 153 10.03 -22.93 -8.43
N GLY A 154 10.62 -23.09 -9.61
CA GLY A 154 11.59 -22.12 -10.12
C GLY A 154 10.98 -20.72 -10.06
N ARG A 155 11.81 -19.70 -9.81
CA ARG A 155 11.37 -18.30 -9.82
C ARG A 155 10.50 -18.08 -11.07
N PRO A 156 9.23 -17.67 -10.94
CA PRO A 156 8.40 -17.40 -12.10
C PRO A 156 9.14 -16.39 -12.96
N ARG A 157 9.60 -16.81 -14.15
CA ARG A 157 10.12 -15.87 -15.13
C ARG A 157 8.91 -15.08 -15.58
N LYS A 158 8.92 -13.75 -15.39
CA LYS A 158 7.97 -12.90 -16.11
C LYS A 158 8.15 -13.25 -17.59
N ASN A 159 7.11 -13.72 -18.26
CA ASN A 159 7.11 -13.80 -19.71
C ASN A 159 7.39 -12.37 -20.19
N LYS A 160 8.57 -12.13 -20.77
CA LYS A 160 8.75 -10.95 -21.60
C LYS A 160 7.82 -11.20 -22.78
N THR A 161 6.74 -10.44 -22.87
CA THR A 161 5.94 -10.38 -24.10
C THR A 161 6.92 -10.06 -25.23
N GLU A 162 7.02 -10.96 -26.19
CA GLU A 162 7.79 -10.77 -27.40
C GLU A 162 7.13 -9.64 -28.20
N GLU A 163 7.65 -8.44 -28.05
CA GLU A 163 7.55 -7.42 -29.10
C GLU A 163 8.94 -7.28 -29.71
N GLN A 164 9.14 -7.95 -30.84
CA GLN A 164 9.97 -7.42 -31.93
C GLN A 164 9.04 -7.24 -33.14
N PRO A 165 9.29 -6.20 -33.94
CA PRO A 165 10.18 -6.47 -35.07
C PRO A 165 11.27 -5.41 -35.27
N ALA A 166 12.39 -5.92 -35.79
CA ALA A 166 13.30 -5.32 -36.77
C ALA A 166 13.51 -3.80 -36.77
N GLU A 167 14.73 -3.36 -36.43
CA GLU A 167 15.60 -2.55 -37.29
C GLU A 167 16.82 -2.08 -36.49
N ALA A 168 17.97 -2.72 -36.75
CA ALA A 168 19.31 -2.13 -36.65
C ALA A 168 20.35 -3.19 -37.07
N SER A 169 20.26 -3.66 -38.32
CA SER A 169 21.49 -4.01 -39.02
C SER A 169 22.18 -2.69 -39.34
N PHE A 170 23.27 -2.37 -38.65
CA PHE A 170 24.50 -1.80 -39.24
C PHE A 170 25.45 -1.35 -38.12
N LEU A 171 26.74 -1.49 -38.44
CA LEU A 171 27.92 -1.01 -37.72
C LEU A 171 28.42 -1.84 -36.53
N SER A 172 29.41 -2.68 -36.86
CA SER A 172 30.79 -2.53 -36.39
C SER A 172 31.40 -3.86 -35.92
N GLN A 173 31.61 -4.77 -36.86
CA GLN A 173 32.70 -5.74 -36.73
C GLN A 173 34.04 -4.99 -36.82
N SER A 174 34.54 -4.53 -35.67
CA SER A 174 35.95 -4.17 -35.53
C SER A 174 36.32 -4.26 -34.05
N ASN A 175 36.89 -5.39 -33.65
CA ASN A 175 38.03 -5.50 -32.73
C ASN A 175 38.18 -6.93 -32.21
N LEU A 176 38.67 -7.83 -33.08
CA LEU A 176 39.46 -8.97 -32.67
C LEU A 176 40.66 -9.06 -33.60
N LYS A 177 41.78 -8.51 -33.13
CA LYS A 177 43.16 -8.84 -33.51
C LYS A 177 44.07 -7.87 -32.78
N HIS A 178 44.65 -8.28 -31.66
CA HIS A 178 46.02 -7.95 -31.23
C HIS A 178 46.48 -9.16 -30.41
N LYS A 179 47.08 -10.14 -31.09
CA LYS A 179 48.52 -10.38 -31.15
C LYS A 179 49.07 -10.82 -29.79
N ALA A 180 49.07 -12.14 -29.61
CA ALA A 180 50.10 -12.81 -28.85
C ALA A 180 51.42 -12.79 -29.65
N HIS A 181 52.53 -12.75 -28.91
CA HIS A 181 53.94 -12.96 -29.26
C HIS A 181 54.88 -11.75 -29.17
N VAL A 182 56.09 -12.11 -28.68
CA VAL A 182 57.37 -11.38 -28.59
C VAL A 182 57.52 -10.62 -27.25
N ASN A 183 58.41 -10.97 -26.32
CA ASN A 183 59.59 -11.87 -26.28
C ASN A 183 59.63 -12.68 -24.98
#